data_AF-A0A3C1VXA0-F1
#
_entry.id   AF-A0A3C1VXA0-F1
#
_cell.length_a   1.000
_cell.length_b   1.000
_cell.length_c   1.000
_cell.angle_alpha   90.00
_cell.angle_beta   90.00
_cell.angle_gamma   90.00
#
_symmetry.space_group_name_H-M   'P 1'
#
loop_
_entity.id
_entity.type
_entity.pdbx_description
1 polymer ?
#
loop_
_entity_poly.entity_id
_entity_poly.type
_entity_poly.pdbx_seq_one_letter_code
_entity_poly.pdbx_strand_id
1 'polypeptide(L)'
;ADREEDLKIGVKSTAVLFAKFDKLVIGMLQICLFLLLLKISEIFNLTIFYDISLILTAFLMIYHQKMIKNREKTACFQAFLHNNFIGMVIFTGIALPLIL
;
A
#
# COMPACT_ATOMS: atom_id res chain seq x y z
N ALA A 1 4.38 0.49 14.53
CA ALA A 1 3.85 0.22 15.88
C ALA A 1 4.97 -0.26 16.80
N ASP A 2 5.92 -1.02 16.27
CA ASP A 2 6.87 -1.86 17.02
C ASP A 2 8.18 -1.14 17.38
N ARG A 3 8.35 0.11 16.93
CA ARG A 3 9.58 0.89 17.10
C ARG A 3 10.07 0.97 18.55
N GLU A 4 9.16 1.17 19.50
CA GLU A 4 9.52 1.27 20.93
C GLU A 4 9.97 -0.07 21.51
N GLU A 5 9.41 -1.17 21.03
CA GLU A 5 9.79 -2.52 21.44
C GLU A 5 11.13 -2.88 20.80
N ASP A 6 11.27 -2.65 19.48
CA ASP A 6 12.51 -2.85 18.73
C ASP A 6 13.70 -2.11 19.37
N LEU A 7 13.50 -0.87 19.82
CA LEU A 7 14.50 -0.08 20.53
C LEU A 7 14.92 -0.71 21.86
N LYS A 8 13.99 -1.28 22.63
CA LYS A 8 14.27 -1.90 23.93
C LYS A 8 15.10 -3.18 23.80
N ILE A 9 14.87 -3.96 22.74
CA ILE A 9 15.58 -5.22 22.49
C ILE A 9 16.76 -5.09 21.52
N GLY A 10 17.06 -3.87 21.04
CA GLY A 10 18.20 -3.59 20.16
C GLY A 10 18.03 -4.04 18.71
N VAL A 11 16.79 -4.27 18.25
CA VAL A 11 16.49 -4.66 16.86
C VAL A 11 16.65 -3.47 15.93
N LYS A 12 17.42 -3.65 14.85
CA LYS A 12 17.62 -2.63 13.80
C LYS A 12 16.57 -2.78 12.69
N SER A 13 15.31 -2.48 12.99
CA SER A 13 14.23 -2.52 12.00
C SER A 13 14.19 -1.27 11.11
N THR A 14 13.46 -1.33 10.00
CA THR A 14 13.17 -0.15 9.16
C THR A 14 12.36 0.91 9.92
N ALA A 15 11.56 0.51 10.91
CA ALA A 15 10.85 1.43 11.80
C ALA A 15 11.83 2.23 12.69
N VAL A 16 12.96 1.63 13.08
CA VAL A 16 14.05 2.33 13.78
C VAL A 16 14.86 3.19 12.82
N LEU A 17 15.21 2.68 11.63
CA LEU A 17 16.01 3.39 10.62
C LEU A 17 15.31 4.66 10.10
N PHE A 18 14.04 4.54 9.71
CA PHE A 18 13.31 5.64 9.10
C PHE A 18 12.68 6.57 10.13
N ALA A 19 12.46 6.12 11.37
CA ALA A 19 12.01 6.93 12.50
C ALA A 19 10.85 7.88 12.13
N LYS A 20 11.12 9.18 11.94
CA LYS A 20 10.13 10.21 11.60
C LYS A 20 9.81 10.32 10.10
N PHE A 21 10.49 9.57 9.24
CA PHE A 21 10.33 9.58 7.78
C PHE A 21 9.51 8.40 7.26
N ASP A 22 9.10 7.47 8.12
CA ASP A 22 8.20 6.33 7.82
C ASP A 22 7.06 6.65 6.83
N LYS A 23 6.26 7.69 7.09
CA LYS A 23 5.14 8.10 6.23
C LYS A 23 5.61 8.48 4.82
N LEU A 24 6.70 9.24 4.74
CA LEU A 24 7.27 9.69 3.47
C LEU A 24 7.78 8.47 2.68
N VAL A 25 8.50 7.57 3.34
CA VAL A 25 8.99 6.32 2.75
C VAL A 25 7.83 5.45 2.26
N ILE A 26 6.78 5.26 3.07
CA ILE A 26 5.57 4.52 2.65
C ILE A 26 4.94 5.19 1.43
N GLY A 27 4.86 6.51 1.39
CA GLY A 27 4.33 7.25 0.24
C GLY A 27 5.15 7.05 -1.03
N MET A 28 6.48 7.11 -0.94
CA MET A 28 7.36 6.84 -2.08
C MET A 28 7.20 5.40 -2.56
N LEU A 29 7.18 4.43 -1.65
CA LEU A 29 6.97 3.02 -2.01
C LEU A 29 5.60 2.77 -2.66
N GLN A 30 4.54 3.44 -2.20
CA GLN A 30 3.22 3.39 -2.82
C GLN A 30 3.23 3.97 -4.24
N ILE A 31 3.90 5.11 -4.46
CA ILE A 31 4.05 5.69 -5.79
C ILE A 31 4.84 4.75 -6.71
N CYS A 32 5.97 4.21 -6.25
CA CYS A 32 6.77 3.25 -7.01
C CYS A 32 5.93 2.02 -7.38
N LEU A 33 5.20 1.44 -6.42
CA LEU A 33 4.30 0.32 -6.67
C LEU A 33 3.23 0.68 -7.70
N PHE A 34 2.58 1.84 -7.57
CA PHE A 34 1.53 2.27 -8.50
C PHE A 34 2.05 2.44 -9.92
N LEU A 35 3.24 3.02 -10.10
CA LEU A 35 3.88 3.14 -11.42
C LEU A 35 4.21 1.77 -12.03
N LEU A 36 4.66 0.81 -11.22
CA LEU A 36 4.89 -0.56 -11.67
C LEU A 36 3.58 -1.23 -12.11
N LEU A 37 2.48 -1.03 -11.37
CA LEU A 37 1.16 -1.57 -11.73
C LEU A 37 0.63 -0.97 -13.04
N LEU A 38 0.82 0.34 -13.27
CA LEU A 38 0.50 0.96 -14.56
C LEU A 38 1.31 0.33 -15.69
N LYS A 39 2.60 0.09 -15.48
CA LYS A 39 3.46 -0.59 -16.47
C LYS A 39 3.05 -2.04 -16.72
N ILE A 40 2.54 -2.74 -15.71
CA ILE A 40 2.01 -4.10 -15.88
C ILE A 40 0.80 -4.10 -16.82
N SER A 41 -0.12 -3.13 -16.71
CA SER A 41 -1.26 -3.01 -17.64
C SER A 41 -0.80 -2.91 -19.09
N GLU A 42 0.18 -2.03 -19.35
CA GLU A 42 0.76 -1.82 -20.68
C GLU A 42 1.49 -3.06 -21.23
N ILE A 43 2.35 -3.69 -20.42
CA ILE A 43 3.18 -4.82 -20.86
C ILE A 43 2.32 -6.04 -21.19
N PHE A 44 1.30 -6.32 -20.38
CA PHE A 44 0.46 -7.50 -20.53
C PHE A 44 -0.83 -7.24 -21.31
N ASN A 45 -1.06 -6.00 -21.79
CA ASN A 45 -2.28 -5.57 -22.46
C ASN A 45 -3.54 -5.99 -21.67
N LEU A 46 -3.57 -5.66 -20.38
CA LEU A 46 -4.70 -6.02 -19.51
C LEU A 46 -5.97 -5.26 -19.90
N THR A 47 -7.12 -5.79 -19.47
CA THR A 47 -8.42 -5.22 -19.83
C THR A 47 -8.75 -3.96 -19.01
N ILE A 48 -9.77 -3.22 -19.45
CA ILE A 48 -10.30 -2.04 -18.75
C ILE A 48 -10.67 -2.31 -17.28
N PHE A 49 -11.05 -3.54 -16.92
CA PHE A 49 -11.34 -3.91 -15.54
C PHE A 49 -10.11 -3.81 -14.62
N TYR A 50 -8.92 -4.12 -15.16
CA TYR A 50 -7.67 -3.91 -14.44
C TYR A 50 -7.40 -2.42 -14.23
N ASP A 51 -7.55 -1.60 -15.27
CA ASP A 51 -7.31 -0.15 -15.16
C ASP A 51 -8.27 0.53 -14.16
N ILE A 52 -9.54 0.12 -14.12
CA ILE A 52 -10.50 0.56 -13.09
C ILE A 52 -10.02 0.15 -11.69
N SER A 53 -9.48 -1.06 -11.52
CA SER A 53 -8.92 -1.51 -10.25
C SER A 53 -7.72 -0.67 -9.81
N LEU A 54 -6.93 -0.13 -10.75
CA LEU A 54 -5.83 0.79 -10.43
C LEU A 54 -6.36 2.13 -9.88
N ILE A 55 -7.44 2.67 -10.45
CA ILE A 55 -8.08 3.89 -9.94
C ILE A 55 -8.52 3.67 -8.47
N LEU A 56 -9.18 2.56 -8.18
CA LEU A 56 -9.58 2.20 -6.81
C LEU A 56 -8.37 2.01 -5.88
N THR A 57 -7.29 1.39 -6.39
CA THR A 57 -6.03 1.23 -5.65
C THR A 57 -5.41 2.58 -5.28
N ALA A 58 -5.41 3.56 -6.19
CA ALA A 58 -4.91 4.91 -5.92
C ALA A 58 -5.72 5.58 -4.80
N PHE A 59 -7.05 5.45 -4.81
CA PHE A 59 -7.90 5.96 -3.73
C PHE A 59 -7.58 5.30 -2.38
N LEU A 60 -7.38 3.98 -2.36
CA LEU A 60 -6.99 3.24 -1.15
C LEU A 60 -5.62 3.72 -0.61
N MET A 61 -4.62 3.90 -1.48
CA MET A 61 -3.30 4.40 -1.08
C MET A 61 -3.40 5.81 -0.47
N ILE A 62 -4.18 6.71 -1.06
CA ILE A 62 -4.43 8.06 -0.52
C ILE A 62 -5.13 7.96 0.84
N TYR A 63 -6.11 7.07 0.97
CA TYR A 63 -6.81 6.82 2.22
C TYR A 63 -5.86 6.34 3.32
N HIS A 64 -4.97 5.38 3.02
CA HIS A 64 -3.94 4.93 3.97
C HIS A 64 -2.99 6.06 4.37
N GLN A 65 -2.57 6.92 3.44
CA GLN A 65 -1.74 8.10 3.76
C GLN A 65 -2.42 9.09 4.71
N LYS A 66 -3.76 9.21 4.62
CA LYS A 66 -4.56 10.00 5.55
C LYS A 66 -4.64 9.33 6.93
N MET A 67 -4.88 8.01 6.98
CA MET A 67 -4.95 7.25 8.24
C MET A 67 -3.65 7.33 9.04
N ILE A 68 -2.50 7.18 8.37
CA ILE A 68 -1.19 7.19 9.05
C ILE A 68 -0.65 8.60 9.32
N LYS A 69 -1.37 9.67 8.95
CA LYS A 69 -0.90 11.06 9.05
C LYS A 69 -0.47 11.44 10.48
N ASN A 70 -1.26 11.04 11.46
CA ASN A 70 -1.05 11.39 12.87
C ASN A 70 -0.14 10.40 13.61
N ARG A 71 0.31 9.31 12.93
CA ARG A 71 1.23 8.29 13.49
C ARG A 71 0.70 7.59 14.74
N GLU A 72 -0.62 7.56 14.92
CA GLU A 72 -1.23 6.83 16.02
C GLU A 72 -1.12 5.33 15.79
N LYS A 73 -0.64 4.57 16.78
CA LYS A 73 -0.37 3.14 16.66
C LYS A 73 -1.59 2.36 16.15
N THR A 74 -2.77 2.65 16.69
CA THR A 74 -4.05 2.03 16.32
C THR A 74 -4.43 2.31 14.88
N ALA A 75 -4.39 3.58 14.45
CA ALA A 75 -4.69 3.98 13.07
C ALA A 75 -3.70 3.38 12.07
N CYS A 76 -2.40 3.33 12.41
CA CYS A 76 -1.39 2.68 11.59
C CYS A 76 -1.62 1.17 11.46
N PHE A 77 -1.99 0.49 12.55
CA PHE A 77 -2.32 -0.94 12.50
C PHE A 77 -3.58 -1.21 11.67
N GLN A 78 -4.59 -0.35 11.80
CA GLN A 78 -5.79 -0.46 10.97
C GLN A 78 -5.47 -0.24 9.48
N ALA A 79 -4.62 0.74 9.15
CA ALA A 79 -4.16 0.96 7.78
C ALA A 79 -3.39 -0.25 7.23
N PHE A 80 -2.55 -0.89 8.08
CA PHE A 80 -1.85 -2.12 7.74
C PHE A 80 -2.82 -3.27 7.42
N LEU A 81 -3.82 -3.53 8.25
CA LEU A 81 -4.81 -4.57 7.98
C LEU A 81 -5.65 -4.25 6.73
N HIS A 82 -6.05 -2.99 6.57
CA HIS A 82 -6.82 -2.52 5.41
C HIS A 82 -6.01 -2.57 4.11
N ASN A 83 -4.69 -2.66 4.17
CA ASN A 83 -3.84 -2.78 2.98
C ASN A 83 -4.15 -4.04 2.15
N ASN A 84 -4.73 -5.09 2.75
CA ASN A 84 -5.18 -6.29 2.02
C ASN A 84 -6.22 -5.97 0.93
N PHE A 85 -6.99 -4.89 1.08
CA PHE A 85 -7.96 -4.48 0.06
C PHE A 85 -7.30 -4.04 -1.26
N ILE A 86 -6.06 -3.53 -1.23
CA ILE A 86 -5.32 -3.23 -2.47
C ILE A 86 -5.13 -4.52 -3.28
N GLY A 87 -4.65 -5.59 -2.63
CA GLY A 87 -4.47 -6.89 -3.29
C GLY A 87 -5.79 -7.46 -3.80
N MET A 88 -6.86 -7.38 -3.01
CA MET A 88 -8.19 -7.85 -3.39
C MET A 88 -8.75 -7.10 -4.62
N VAL A 89 -8.62 -5.77 -4.66
CA VAL A 89 -9.10 -4.94 -5.77
C VAL A 89 -8.35 -5.26 -7.05
N ILE A 90 -7.02 -5.31 -7.00
CA ILE A 90 -6.18 -5.66 -8.16
C ILE A 90 -6.50 -7.07 -8.65
N PHE A 91 -6.56 -8.05 -7.74
CA PHE A 91 -6.89 -9.44 -8.10
C PHE A 91 -8.25 -9.55 -8.77
N THR A 92 -9.26 -8.83 -8.25
CA THR A 92 -10.60 -8.79 -8.84
C THR A 92 -10.56 -8.20 -10.25
N GLY A 93 -9.79 -7.11 -10.46
CA GLY A 93 -9.62 -6.51 -11.80
C GLY A 93 -8.98 -7.46 -12.82
N ILE A 94 -8.09 -8.35 -12.36
CA ILE A 94 -7.48 -9.41 -13.20
C ILE A 94 -8.44 -10.57 -13.43
N ALA A 95 -9.20 -10.98 -12.41
CA ALA A 95 -10.03 -12.18 -12.44
C ALA A 95 -11.39 -11.98 -13.12
N LEU A 96 -11.95 -10.77 -13.04
CA LEU A 96 -13.29 -10.46 -13.57
C LEU A 96 -13.46 -10.78 -15.07
N PRO A 97 -12.48 -10.47 -15.96
CA PRO A 97 -12.54 -10.86 -17.36
C PRO A 97 -12.47 -12.37 -17.63
N LEU A 98 -12.05 -13.20 -16.67
CA LEU A 98 -12.04 -14.66 -16.84
C LEU A 98 -13.44 -15.28 -16.66
N ILE A 99 -14.36 -14.53 -16.06
CA ILE A 99 -15.69 -14.99 -15.67
C ILE A 99 -16.77 -14.39 -16.60
N LEU A 100 -16.49 -13.24 -17.24
CA LEU A 100 -17.34 -12.57 -18.22
C LEU A 100 -16.99 -12.98 -19.65
#